data_AF-A0A1J4JDF5-F1
#
_entry.id   AF-A0A1J4JDF5-F1
#
_cell.length_a   1.000
_cell.length_b   1.000
_cell.length_c   1.000
_cell.angle_alpha   90.00
_cell.angle_beta   90.00
_cell.angle_gamma   90.00
#
_symmetry.space_group_name_H-M   'P 1'
#
loop_
_entity.id
_entity.type
_entity.pdbx_description
1 polymer ?
#
loop_
_entity_poly.entity_id
_entity_poly.type
_entity_poly.pdbx_seq_one_letter_code
_entity_poly.pdbx_strand_id
1 'polypeptide(L)'
;MNNDPGSSVMPFDTTSHAAARSDSAGNRAETTLTQISTSIFDYFFPLVDELTRCVPPNPFMTFISFTILTIQWFATAYFPFLDKTWDFSRFPDIILRDVTFLADFSCGNEDIYVSGIVDVIIPFLGLFIFLWSIWMISYYHWNKTFNRYHVKITQFVYTSVLPLLILPSSFNLGFAINYIDSEFTNYYLIITIFQALSLLFLISLFFLHLVCRASTPYLENTIMSSWDGRPIFFFILGNVFSTVSSRLIKNFPFWARHLLIVGYVGYTLFTLSKLLQFPMIKQTSQVMIFSNAIGAIFCSIFQLLNFSSAIRFFVPLGITLVLYPIVFIVFRIIRKNVLTKPDISTPNKAIRSLRIQIADHCAEFIKFRLIKNITSQCPRTSILAEIAQMLSFFPSESQMLNLYITLLTKRTDLRIDEWFMFYQIRRIHILRQTSNSKQLLDDLAFMKKCTKKTISAFSSFLPRAAEENSYLSIGTLFGLAKMKRETSAVCMETMEKYPNSHLLSYEYSRYIIECEADFKGGIDNYRKGIKL
;
A
#
# COMPACT_ATOMS: atom_id res chain seq x y z
N MET A 1 47.16 57.86 7.25
CA MET A 1 45.68 57.89 7.32
C MET A 1 45.17 56.90 6.29
N ASN A 2 44.27 55.95 6.54
CA ASN A 2 43.79 55.27 7.73
C ASN A 2 42.82 54.19 7.18
N ASN A 3 42.80 53.03 7.84
CA ASN A 3 41.70 52.05 7.91
C ASN A 3 41.58 50.94 6.84
N ASP A 4 42.15 49.80 7.25
CA ASP A 4 41.69 48.39 7.26
C ASP A 4 40.58 47.83 6.35
N PRO A 5 40.72 46.54 5.95
CA PRO A 5 39.69 45.72 5.33
C PRO A 5 38.83 44.98 6.37
N GLY A 6 37.51 45.14 6.31
CA GLY A 6 36.55 44.37 7.11
C GLY A 6 36.13 43.08 6.41
N SER A 7 36.77 41.97 6.73
CA SER A 7 36.27 40.62 6.43
C SER A 7 35.30 40.18 7.54
N SER A 8 34.01 40.09 7.22
CA SER A 8 33.01 39.49 8.11
C SER A 8 33.08 37.96 7.99
N VAL A 9 34.06 37.37 8.66
CA VAL A 9 34.10 35.92 8.92
C VAL A 9 33.08 35.63 10.01
N MET A 10 31.99 34.95 9.67
CA MET A 10 31.11 34.34 10.68
C MET A 10 31.85 33.17 11.33
N PRO A 11 31.95 33.11 12.67
CA PRO A 11 32.53 31.97 13.35
C PRO A 11 31.54 30.80 13.32
N PHE A 12 31.79 29.82 12.45
CA PHE A 12 31.16 28.50 12.49
C PHE A 12 31.93 27.59 13.46
N ASP A 13 31.98 27.96 14.74
CA ASP A 13 32.47 27.09 15.79
C ASP A 13 31.34 26.83 16.78
N THR A 14 30.69 25.65 16.66
CA THR A 14 30.02 24.88 17.74
C THR A 14 29.06 23.76 17.27
N THR A 15 28.87 23.51 15.96
CA THR A 15 27.94 22.46 15.50
C THR A 15 28.53 21.03 15.43
N SER A 16 29.84 20.84 15.60
CA SER A 16 30.48 19.52 15.52
C SER A 16 30.15 18.60 16.71
N HIS A 17 29.85 19.15 17.90
CA HIS A 17 29.48 18.35 19.07
C HIS A 17 28.01 17.90 19.08
N ALA A 18 27.13 18.55 18.31
CA ALA A 18 25.72 18.14 18.18
C ALA A 18 25.56 16.91 17.28
N ALA A 19 26.37 16.79 16.22
CA ALA A 19 26.37 15.64 15.31
C ALA A 19 26.84 14.34 16.01
N ALA A 20 27.89 14.42 16.84
CA ALA A 20 28.37 13.26 17.58
C ALA A 20 27.41 12.78 18.68
N ARG A 21 26.57 13.67 19.23
CA ARG A 21 25.55 13.30 20.23
C ARG A 21 24.25 12.76 19.61
N SER A 22 23.88 13.12 18.38
CA SER A 22 22.71 12.53 17.72
C SER A 22 22.93 11.05 17.35
N ASP A 23 24.16 10.67 17.00
CA ASP A 23 24.48 9.31 16.54
C ASP A 23 24.48 8.25 17.67
N SER A 24 24.70 8.67 18.92
CA SER A 24 24.60 7.75 20.06
C SER A 24 23.15 7.47 20.48
N ALA A 25 22.23 8.42 20.27
CA ALA A 25 20.80 8.25 20.52
C ALA A 25 20.14 7.31 19.48
N GLY A 26 20.60 7.34 18.23
CA GLY A 26 20.09 6.44 17.16
C GLY A 26 20.34 4.95 17.45
N ASN A 27 21.52 4.61 17.99
CA ASN A 27 21.90 3.21 18.27
C ASN A 27 21.17 2.59 19.48
N ARG A 28 20.88 3.39 20.52
CA ARG A 28 20.03 2.94 21.64
C ARG A 28 18.59 2.75 21.19
N ALA A 29 18.09 3.60 20.30
CA ALA A 29 16.73 3.46 19.80
C ALA A 29 16.53 2.19 18.95
N GLU A 30 17.54 1.73 18.20
CA GLU A 30 17.41 0.54 17.34
C GLU A 30 17.36 -0.78 18.14
N THR A 31 18.14 -0.89 19.23
CA THR A 31 18.04 -2.03 20.17
C THR A 31 16.75 -2.02 20.97
N THR A 32 16.16 -0.83 21.20
CA THR A 32 14.89 -0.71 21.89
C THR A 32 13.71 -0.98 20.94
N LEU A 33 13.81 -0.63 19.66
CA LEU A 33 12.73 -0.85 18.66
C LEU A 33 12.65 -2.30 18.16
N THR A 34 13.76 -3.03 18.07
CA THR A 34 13.71 -4.49 17.84
C THR A 34 13.02 -5.23 19.00
N GLN A 35 12.92 -4.61 20.18
CA GLN A 35 12.13 -5.10 21.32
C GLN A 35 10.69 -4.60 21.36
N ILE A 36 10.32 -3.54 20.63
CA ILE A 36 8.96 -3.01 20.60
C ILE A 36 8.14 -3.84 19.60
N SER A 37 7.62 -4.97 20.10
CA SER A 37 6.63 -5.88 19.52
C SER A 37 6.75 -6.10 18.01
N THR A 38 7.33 -7.23 17.62
CA THR A 38 7.18 -7.81 16.28
C THR A 38 5.69 -8.04 16.01
N SER A 39 5.01 -7.04 15.46
CA SER A 39 3.63 -7.24 15.06
C SER A 39 3.64 -8.17 13.86
N ILE A 40 2.56 -8.91 13.64
CA ILE A 40 2.43 -9.76 12.46
C ILE A 40 2.59 -8.95 11.16
N PHE A 41 2.35 -7.63 11.19
CA PHE A 41 2.50 -6.72 10.05
C PHE A 41 3.96 -6.46 9.65
N ASP A 42 4.93 -6.63 10.54
CA ASP A 42 6.36 -6.45 10.20
C ASP A 42 6.82 -7.42 9.12
N TYR A 43 6.23 -8.62 9.09
CA TYR A 43 6.51 -9.61 8.06
C TYR A 43 5.95 -9.21 6.69
N PHE A 44 4.93 -8.34 6.66
CA PHE A 44 4.31 -7.86 5.42
C PHE A 44 5.05 -6.66 4.83
N PHE A 45 5.70 -5.84 5.65
CA PHE A 45 6.35 -4.60 5.20
C PHE A 45 7.40 -4.81 4.11
N PRO A 46 8.32 -5.80 4.19
CA PRO A 46 9.30 -6.02 3.12
C PRO A 46 8.64 -6.38 1.78
N LEU A 47 7.52 -7.12 1.80
CA LEU A 47 6.77 -7.45 0.59
C LEU A 47 6.20 -6.18 -0.06
N VAL A 48 5.56 -5.30 0.72
CA VAL A 48 4.99 -4.07 0.17
C VAL A 48 6.07 -3.09 -0.28
N ASP A 49 7.14 -2.96 0.49
CA ASP A 49 8.27 -2.11 0.11
C ASP A 49 8.84 -2.54 -1.23
N GLU A 50 9.06 -3.86 -1.42
CA GLU A 50 9.55 -4.39 -2.68
C GLU A 50 8.55 -4.21 -3.83
N LEU A 51 7.25 -4.39 -3.58
CA LEU A 51 6.19 -4.11 -4.55
C LEU A 51 6.22 -2.65 -5.02
N THR A 52 6.32 -1.70 -4.10
CA THR A 52 6.35 -0.26 -4.43
C THR A 52 7.63 0.17 -5.14
N ARG A 53 8.77 -0.46 -4.82
CA ARG A 53 10.08 -0.07 -5.36
C ARG A 53 10.41 -0.69 -6.71
N CYS A 54 10.20 -1.99 -6.86
CA CYS A 54 10.77 -2.77 -7.97
C CYS A 54 9.84 -2.93 -9.17
N VAL A 55 8.53 -2.79 -8.96
CA VAL A 55 7.54 -3.00 -10.02
C VAL A 55 6.49 -1.90 -9.95
N PRO A 56 6.75 -0.71 -10.53
CA PRO A 56 5.70 0.28 -10.69
C PRO A 56 4.53 -0.35 -11.47
N PRO A 57 3.29 -0.21 -11.00
CA PRO A 57 2.14 -0.80 -11.67
C PRO A 57 2.01 -0.22 -13.07
N ASN A 58 1.70 -1.07 -14.05
CA ASN A 58 1.48 -0.62 -15.43
C ASN A 58 0.32 0.40 -15.44
N PRO A 59 0.54 1.65 -15.88
CA PRO A 59 -0.49 2.69 -15.85
C PRO A 59 -1.73 2.31 -16.66
N PHE A 60 -1.55 1.61 -17.78
CA PHE A 60 -2.65 1.17 -18.64
C PHE A 60 -3.52 0.11 -17.97
N MET A 61 -2.91 -0.91 -17.39
CA MET A 61 -3.65 -1.94 -16.64
C MET A 61 -4.38 -1.34 -15.43
N THR A 62 -3.74 -0.39 -14.73
CA THR A 62 -4.35 0.32 -13.59
C THR A 62 -5.51 1.20 -14.04
N PHE A 63 -5.43 1.79 -15.23
CA PHE A 63 -6.52 2.57 -15.81
C PHE A 63 -7.73 1.68 -16.17
N ILE A 64 -7.48 0.51 -16.79
CA ILE A 64 -8.52 -0.47 -17.08
C ILE A 64 -9.18 -0.95 -15.78
N SER A 65 -8.37 -1.38 -14.79
CA SER A 65 -8.92 -1.88 -13.52
C SER A 65 -9.73 -0.81 -12.81
N PHE A 66 -9.26 0.44 -12.80
CA PHE A 66 -9.99 1.56 -12.20
C PHE A 66 -11.29 1.89 -12.94
N THR A 67 -11.31 1.76 -14.27
CA THR A 67 -12.51 1.97 -15.08
C THR A 67 -13.55 0.90 -14.78
N ILE A 68 -13.16 -0.37 -14.76
CA ILE A 68 -14.06 -1.48 -14.39
C ILE A 68 -14.56 -1.29 -12.96
N LEU A 69 -13.67 -0.98 -12.02
CA LEU A 69 -14.03 -0.73 -10.63
C LEU A 69 -15.03 0.43 -10.48
N THR A 70 -14.85 1.49 -11.26
CA THR A 70 -15.80 2.62 -11.31
C THR A 70 -17.18 2.19 -11.82
N ILE A 71 -17.22 1.36 -12.87
CA ILE A 71 -18.47 0.81 -13.41
C ILE A 71 -19.13 -0.07 -12.35
N GLN A 72 -18.39 -0.95 -11.68
CA GLN A 72 -18.89 -1.80 -10.61
C GLN A 72 -19.48 -0.95 -9.47
N TRP A 73 -18.78 0.11 -9.03
CA TRP A 73 -19.27 1.02 -8.01
C TRP A 73 -20.57 1.72 -8.41
N PHE A 74 -20.65 2.17 -9.66
CA PHE A 74 -21.83 2.85 -10.15
C PHE A 74 -23.02 1.89 -10.25
N ALA A 75 -22.77 0.64 -10.67
CA ALA A 75 -23.78 -0.42 -10.73
C ALA A 75 -24.34 -0.76 -9.34
N THR A 76 -23.48 -0.91 -8.33
CA THR A 76 -23.90 -1.24 -6.96
C THR A 76 -24.74 -0.14 -6.32
N ALA A 77 -24.51 1.13 -6.67
CA ALA A 77 -25.27 2.26 -6.15
C ALA A 77 -26.75 2.30 -6.61
N TYR A 78 -27.12 1.54 -7.65
CA TYR A 78 -28.51 1.38 -8.09
C TYR A 78 -29.32 0.37 -7.27
N PHE A 79 -28.66 -0.37 -6.36
CA PHE A 79 -29.28 -1.49 -5.66
C PHE A 79 -30.03 -2.42 -6.64
N PRO A 80 -29.34 -3.01 -7.63
CA PRO A 80 -29.98 -3.77 -8.73
C PRO A 80 -30.86 -4.91 -8.24
N PHE A 81 -30.64 -5.34 -7.01
CA PHE A 81 -31.18 -6.52 -6.40
C PHE A 81 -32.11 -6.26 -5.22
N LEU A 82 -32.49 -4.99 -5.03
CA LEU A 82 -33.55 -4.63 -4.11
C LEU A 82 -34.88 -5.17 -4.66
N ASP A 83 -35.64 -5.86 -3.82
CA ASP A 83 -36.87 -6.51 -4.27
C ASP A 83 -37.88 -5.48 -4.83
N LYS A 84 -38.53 -5.81 -5.95
CA LYS A 84 -39.52 -5.00 -6.69
C LYS A 84 -39.04 -3.65 -7.24
N THR A 85 -37.74 -3.34 -7.23
CA THR A 85 -37.26 -2.10 -7.85
C THR A 85 -37.01 -2.23 -9.35
N TRP A 86 -36.48 -3.35 -9.80
CA TRP A 86 -36.08 -3.54 -11.20
C TRP A 86 -36.75 -4.79 -11.78
N ASP A 87 -37.20 -4.70 -13.02
CA ASP A 87 -37.75 -5.79 -13.82
C ASP A 87 -36.82 -6.04 -15.02
N PHE A 88 -35.85 -6.94 -14.83
CA PHE A 88 -34.82 -7.26 -15.83
C PHE A 88 -35.35 -7.87 -17.14
N SER A 89 -36.68 -8.09 -17.27
CA SER A 89 -37.30 -8.48 -18.53
C SER A 89 -37.61 -7.29 -19.44
N ARG A 90 -37.57 -6.05 -18.92
CA ARG A 90 -37.98 -4.83 -19.64
C ARG A 90 -36.83 -3.87 -19.85
N PHE A 91 -36.94 -3.05 -20.90
CA PHE A 91 -36.04 -1.92 -21.12
C PHE A 91 -36.39 -0.76 -20.16
N PRO A 92 -35.42 -0.08 -19.50
CA PRO A 92 -33.96 -0.18 -19.66
C PRO A 92 -33.27 -1.18 -18.71
N ASP A 93 -34.01 -1.92 -17.89
CA ASP A 93 -33.46 -2.70 -16.77
C ASP A 93 -32.53 -3.82 -17.26
N ILE A 94 -32.74 -4.31 -18.48
CA ILE A 94 -31.80 -5.20 -19.20
C ILE A 94 -30.38 -4.58 -19.26
N ILE A 95 -30.26 -3.29 -19.58
CA ILE A 95 -28.95 -2.61 -19.61
C ILE A 95 -28.35 -2.56 -18.22
N LEU A 96 -29.15 -2.27 -17.19
CA LEU A 96 -28.67 -2.28 -15.82
C LEU A 96 -28.19 -3.68 -15.41
N ARG A 97 -28.88 -4.75 -15.85
CA ARG A 97 -28.46 -6.14 -15.62
C ARG A 97 -27.10 -6.41 -16.26
N ASP A 98 -26.91 -6.02 -17.52
CA ASP A 98 -25.64 -6.20 -18.24
C ASP A 98 -24.48 -5.44 -17.58
N VAL A 99 -24.73 -4.22 -17.09
CA VAL A 99 -23.72 -3.46 -16.34
C VAL A 99 -23.44 -4.10 -14.97
N THR A 100 -24.48 -4.60 -14.31
CA THR A 100 -24.37 -5.31 -13.02
C THR A 100 -23.63 -6.64 -13.17
N PHE A 101 -23.67 -7.28 -14.34
CA PHE A 101 -22.94 -8.51 -14.65
C PHE A 101 -21.44 -8.38 -14.35
N LEU A 102 -20.85 -7.21 -14.62
CA LEU A 102 -19.45 -6.91 -14.31
C LEU A 102 -19.17 -6.84 -12.81
N ALA A 103 -20.17 -6.50 -12.00
CA ALA A 103 -20.05 -6.34 -10.56
C ALA A 103 -20.39 -7.62 -9.78
N ASP A 104 -21.31 -8.46 -10.27
CA ASP A 104 -21.78 -9.66 -9.59
C ASP A 104 -21.22 -10.97 -10.17
N PHE A 105 -20.53 -10.93 -11.32
CA PHE A 105 -20.06 -12.12 -12.05
C PHE A 105 -21.18 -13.15 -12.30
N SER A 106 -22.37 -12.67 -12.63
CA SER A 106 -23.59 -13.45 -12.89
C SER A 106 -24.31 -14.01 -11.67
N CYS A 107 -23.91 -13.70 -10.44
CA CYS A 107 -24.61 -14.20 -9.24
C CYS A 107 -26.13 -13.93 -9.26
N GLY A 108 -26.59 -12.87 -9.93
CA GLY A 108 -28.01 -12.57 -10.05
C GLY A 108 -28.83 -13.42 -11.01
N ASN A 109 -28.22 -14.29 -11.82
CA ASN A 109 -28.96 -15.20 -12.69
C ASN A 109 -29.17 -16.51 -11.94
N GLU A 110 -30.42 -16.80 -11.57
CA GLU A 110 -30.79 -17.96 -10.76
C GLU A 110 -30.29 -19.27 -11.39
N ASP A 111 -30.44 -19.46 -12.70
CA ASP A 111 -29.96 -20.67 -13.41
C ASP A 111 -28.45 -20.88 -13.27
N ILE A 112 -27.67 -19.79 -13.34
CA ILE A 112 -26.20 -19.85 -13.23
C ILE A 112 -25.80 -20.03 -11.77
N TYR A 113 -26.49 -19.38 -10.83
CA TYR A 113 -26.21 -19.50 -9.42
C TYR A 113 -26.49 -20.92 -8.91
N VAL A 114 -27.66 -21.49 -9.26
CA VAL A 114 -28.07 -22.86 -8.90
C VAL A 114 -27.13 -23.91 -9.49
N SER A 115 -26.44 -23.63 -10.60
CA SER A 115 -25.38 -24.50 -11.11
C SER A 115 -24.19 -24.68 -10.14
N GLY A 116 -24.06 -23.81 -9.13
CA GLY A 116 -22.98 -23.82 -8.13
C GLY A 116 -21.62 -23.36 -8.65
N ILE A 117 -21.49 -23.07 -9.96
CA ILE A 117 -20.21 -22.70 -10.58
C ILE A 117 -19.66 -21.40 -9.98
N VAL A 118 -20.50 -20.38 -9.86
CA VAL A 118 -20.08 -19.05 -9.36
C VAL A 118 -19.75 -19.10 -7.86
N ASP A 119 -20.51 -19.88 -7.11
CA ASP A 119 -20.36 -20.12 -5.67
C ASP A 119 -19.04 -20.78 -5.30
N VAL A 120 -18.48 -21.59 -6.21
CA VAL A 120 -17.20 -22.25 -6.04
C VAL A 120 -16.04 -21.42 -6.59
N ILE A 121 -16.19 -20.81 -7.79
CA ILE A 121 -15.08 -20.10 -8.46
C ILE A 121 -14.66 -18.85 -7.70
N ILE A 122 -15.61 -17.99 -7.28
CA ILE A 122 -15.26 -16.72 -6.63
C ILE A 122 -14.50 -16.96 -5.32
N PRO A 123 -14.96 -17.85 -4.41
CA PRO A 123 -14.26 -18.09 -3.16
C PRO A 123 -12.95 -18.85 -3.37
N PHE A 124 -12.88 -19.72 -4.37
CA PHE A 124 -11.62 -20.36 -4.78
C PHE A 124 -10.57 -19.35 -5.24
N LEU A 125 -10.95 -18.35 -6.03
CA LEU A 125 -10.05 -17.25 -6.40
C LEU A 125 -9.59 -16.46 -5.17
N GLY A 126 -10.50 -16.20 -4.22
CA GLY A 126 -10.14 -15.55 -2.95
C GLY A 126 -9.14 -16.38 -2.13
N LEU A 127 -9.37 -17.70 -2.03
CA LEU A 127 -8.45 -18.64 -1.38
C LEU A 127 -7.09 -18.70 -2.09
N PHE A 128 -7.07 -18.67 -3.42
CA PHE A 128 -5.84 -18.64 -4.19
C PHE A 128 -5.02 -17.38 -3.88
N ILE A 129 -5.66 -16.21 -3.80
CA ILE A 129 -4.99 -14.96 -3.41
C ILE A 129 -4.45 -15.07 -1.97
N PHE A 130 -5.20 -15.68 -1.06
CA PHE A 130 -4.76 -15.94 0.33
C PHE A 130 -3.50 -16.82 0.38
N LEU A 131 -3.54 -17.98 -0.27
CA LEU A 131 -2.42 -18.91 -0.32
C LEU A 131 -1.20 -18.31 -1.01
N TRP A 132 -1.40 -17.55 -2.09
CA TRP A 132 -0.34 -16.81 -2.77
C TRP A 132 0.33 -15.78 -1.86
N SER A 133 -0.47 -15.04 -1.08
CA SER A 133 0.03 -14.04 -0.13
C SER A 133 0.88 -14.68 0.97
N ILE A 134 0.41 -15.79 1.56
CA ILE A 134 1.18 -16.55 2.56
C ILE A 134 2.46 -17.09 1.95
N TRP A 135 2.37 -17.71 0.78
CA TRP A 135 3.52 -18.27 0.07
C TRP A 135 4.59 -17.20 -0.18
N MET A 136 4.22 -16.00 -0.61
CA MET A 136 5.15 -14.88 -0.82
C MET A 136 5.86 -14.46 0.48
N ILE A 137 5.12 -14.38 1.60
CA ILE A 137 5.69 -14.02 2.91
C ILE A 137 6.64 -15.12 3.40
N SER A 138 6.24 -16.40 3.30
CA SER A 138 7.09 -17.54 3.67
C SER A 138 8.33 -17.63 2.79
N TYR A 139 8.19 -17.39 1.48
CA TYR A 139 9.31 -17.37 0.54
C TYR A 139 10.34 -16.30 0.93
N TYR A 140 9.87 -15.09 1.28
CA TYR A 140 10.75 -14.04 1.78
C TYR A 140 11.44 -14.43 3.08
N HIS A 141 10.71 -15.03 4.02
CA HIS A 141 11.31 -15.46 5.28
C HIS A 141 12.45 -16.46 5.07
N TRP A 142 12.33 -17.37 4.10
CA TRP A 142 13.34 -18.38 3.81
C TRP A 142 14.50 -17.91 2.93
N ASN A 143 14.28 -16.95 2.02
CA ASN A 143 15.29 -16.53 1.04
C ASN A 143 15.83 -15.12 1.27
N LYS A 144 15.19 -14.33 2.13
CA LYS A 144 15.47 -12.91 2.42
C LYS A 144 15.53 -12.00 1.19
N THR A 145 15.05 -12.50 0.06
CA THR A 145 15.06 -11.85 -1.24
C THR A 145 13.80 -12.26 -1.99
N PHE A 146 13.29 -11.36 -2.82
CA PHE A 146 12.17 -11.66 -3.68
C PHE A 146 12.63 -11.92 -5.11
N ASN A 147 12.06 -12.93 -5.75
CA ASN A 147 12.20 -13.08 -7.19
C ASN A 147 11.30 -12.04 -7.89
N ARG A 148 11.89 -11.21 -8.74
CA ARG A 148 11.23 -10.10 -9.46
C ARG A 148 9.99 -10.55 -10.25
N TYR A 149 9.98 -11.75 -10.80
CA TYR A 149 8.81 -12.26 -11.53
C TYR A 149 7.59 -12.44 -10.61
N HIS A 150 7.81 -12.97 -9.40
CA HIS A 150 6.74 -13.19 -8.44
C HIS A 150 6.22 -11.86 -7.88
N VAL A 151 7.10 -10.89 -7.65
CA VAL A 151 6.70 -9.53 -7.26
C VAL A 151 5.81 -8.89 -8.33
N LYS A 152 6.12 -9.06 -9.63
CA LYS A 152 5.27 -8.56 -10.73
C LYS A 152 3.87 -9.18 -10.71
N ILE A 153 3.79 -10.49 -10.49
CA ILE A 153 2.51 -11.20 -10.39
C ILE A 153 1.72 -10.70 -9.18
N THR A 154 2.35 -10.62 -8.00
CA THR A 154 1.72 -10.11 -6.78
C THR A 154 1.22 -8.68 -6.96
N GLN A 155 1.99 -7.81 -7.61
CA GLN A 155 1.57 -6.44 -7.89
C GLN A 155 0.33 -6.39 -8.79
N PHE A 156 0.28 -7.23 -9.83
CA PHE A 156 -0.89 -7.35 -10.68
C PHE A 156 -2.11 -7.86 -9.90
N VAL A 157 -1.94 -8.90 -9.09
CA VAL A 157 -3.01 -9.47 -8.25
C VAL A 157 -3.55 -8.41 -7.27
N TYR A 158 -2.69 -7.73 -6.52
CA TYR A 158 -3.11 -6.76 -5.50
C TYR A 158 -3.68 -5.46 -6.09
N THR A 159 -3.13 -4.97 -7.20
CA THR A 159 -3.58 -3.70 -7.80
C THR A 159 -4.78 -3.88 -8.74
N SER A 160 -4.88 -5.00 -9.45
CA SER A 160 -5.88 -5.19 -10.51
C SER A 160 -6.95 -6.20 -10.13
N VAL A 161 -6.57 -7.40 -9.68
CA VAL A 161 -7.52 -8.49 -9.43
C VAL A 161 -8.28 -8.28 -8.12
N LEU A 162 -7.56 -7.95 -7.05
CA LEU A 162 -8.10 -7.83 -5.70
C LEU A 162 -9.25 -6.80 -5.60
N PRO A 163 -9.13 -5.55 -6.12
CA PRO A 163 -10.23 -4.59 -6.03
C PRO A 163 -11.47 -5.03 -6.85
N LEU A 164 -11.24 -5.72 -7.97
CA LEU A 164 -12.32 -6.19 -8.86
C LEU A 164 -13.07 -7.40 -8.31
N LEU A 165 -12.43 -8.22 -7.46
CA LEU A 165 -13.02 -9.43 -6.90
C LEU A 165 -13.87 -9.16 -5.65
N ILE A 166 -13.61 -8.07 -4.91
CA ILE A 166 -14.30 -7.74 -3.66
C ILE A 166 -15.82 -7.61 -3.84
N LEU A 167 -16.27 -6.93 -4.90
CA LEU A 167 -17.70 -6.72 -5.14
C LEU A 167 -18.42 -8.01 -5.58
N PRO A 168 -17.91 -8.81 -6.53
CA PRO A 168 -18.45 -10.14 -6.82
C PRO A 168 -18.53 -11.03 -5.58
N SER A 169 -17.48 -11.06 -4.74
CA SER A 169 -17.50 -11.82 -3.48
C SER A 169 -18.59 -11.33 -2.52
N SER A 170 -18.84 -10.02 -2.47
CA SER A 170 -19.92 -9.45 -1.65
C SER A 170 -21.32 -9.80 -2.15
N PHE A 171 -21.53 -9.82 -3.47
CA PHE A 171 -22.79 -10.28 -4.04
C PHE A 171 -23.00 -11.76 -3.75
N ASN A 172 -22.00 -12.59 -4.05
CA ASN A 172 -22.06 -14.03 -3.84
C ASN A 172 -22.47 -14.36 -2.39
N LEU A 173 -21.82 -13.72 -1.40
CA LEU A 173 -22.19 -13.86 0.01
C LEU A 173 -23.66 -13.47 0.27
N GLY A 174 -24.12 -12.36 -0.30
CA GLY A 174 -25.52 -11.93 -0.16
C GLY A 174 -26.51 -12.92 -0.76
N PHE A 175 -26.21 -13.53 -1.90
CA PHE A 175 -27.04 -14.57 -2.50
C PHE A 175 -27.03 -15.85 -1.66
N ALA A 176 -25.85 -16.32 -1.25
CA ALA A 176 -25.72 -17.54 -0.45
C ALA A 176 -26.56 -17.48 0.84
N ILE A 177 -26.60 -16.31 1.50
CA ILE A 177 -27.45 -16.09 2.68
C ILE A 177 -28.95 -16.23 2.35
N ASN A 178 -29.39 -15.71 1.20
CA ASN A 178 -30.79 -15.84 0.79
C ASN A 178 -31.17 -17.28 0.44
N TYR A 179 -30.25 -18.06 -0.13
CA TYR A 179 -30.51 -19.46 -0.44
C TYR A 179 -30.59 -20.35 0.80
N ILE A 180 -29.91 -20.00 1.89
CA ILE A 180 -30.08 -20.69 3.19
C ILE A 180 -31.53 -20.64 3.67
N ASP A 181 -32.21 -19.52 3.44
CA ASP A 181 -33.59 -19.31 3.87
C ASP A 181 -34.60 -20.05 2.97
N SER A 182 -34.34 -20.14 1.67
CA SER A 182 -35.24 -20.86 0.74
C SER A 182 -35.05 -22.37 0.75
N GLU A 183 -33.81 -22.85 0.78
CA GLU A 183 -33.46 -24.27 0.70
C GLU A 183 -32.37 -24.58 1.73
N PHE A 184 -32.78 -24.95 2.95
CA PHE A 184 -31.83 -25.26 4.02
C PHE A 184 -31.03 -26.52 3.71
N THR A 185 -29.87 -26.36 3.08
CA THR A 185 -28.89 -27.42 2.88
C THR A 185 -27.58 -27.09 3.59
N ASN A 186 -26.94 -28.10 4.19
CA ASN A 186 -25.65 -27.93 4.87
C ASN A 186 -24.56 -27.35 3.94
N TYR A 187 -24.71 -27.56 2.63
CA TYR A 187 -23.83 -27.04 1.59
C TYR A 187 -23.79 -25.50 1.59
N TYR A 188 -24.96 -24.83 1.51
CA TYR A 188 -25.04 -23.37 1.48
C TYR A 188 -24.55 -22.73 2.78
N LEU A 189 -24.74 -23.39 3.92
CA LEU A 189 -24.21 -22.93 5.20
C LEU A 189 -22.67 -22.91 5.21
N ILE A 190 -22.03 -24.01 4.80
CA ILE A 190 -20.57 -24.13 4.74
C ILE A 190 -19.99 -23.10 3.76
N ILE A 191 -20.59 -22.97 2.59
CA ILE A 191 -20.15 -22.01 1.57
C ILE A 191 -20.30 -20.58 2.06
N THR A 192 -21.40 -20.22 2.70
CA THR A 192 -21.61 -18.88 3.26
C THR A 192 -20.54 -18.51 4.28
N ILE A 193 -20.19 -19.44 5.19
CA ILE A 193 -19.10 -19.23 6.17
C ILE A 193 -17.76 -19.03 5.46
N PHE A 194 -17.45 -19.89 4.49
CA PHE A 194 -16.21 -19.80 3.72
C PHE A 194 -16.12 -18.49 2.92
N GLN A 195 -17.22 -18.08 2.30
CA GLN A 195 -17.34 -16.81 1.57
C GLN A 195 -17.17 -15.60 2.48
N ALA A 196 -17.77 -15.61 3.67
CA ALA A 196 -17.61 -14.53 4.64
C ALA A 196 -16.16 -14.38 5.10
N LEU A 197 -15.48 -15.49 5.40
CA LEU A 197 -14.05 -15.49 5.75
C LEU A 197 -13.17 -15.02 4.59
N SER A 198 -13.45 -15.48 3.37
CA SER A 198 -12.74 -15.07 2.16
C SER A 198 -12.91 -13.59 1.88
N LEU A 199 -14.13 -13.06 1.96
CA LEU A 199 -14.43 -11.64 1.79
C LEU A 199 -13.73 -10.79 2.87
N LEU A 200 -13.76 -11.20 4.14
CA LEU A 200 -13.06 -10.51 5.22
C LEU A 200 -11.55 -10.44 4.97
N PHE A 201 -10.96 -11.54 4.49
CA PHE A 201 -9.56 -11.57 4.11
C PHE A 201 -9.27 -10.62 2.93
N LEU A 202 -10.06 -10.66 1.85
CA LEU A 202 -9.86 -9.79 0.68
C LEU A 202 -9.97 -8.31 1.05
N ILE A 203 -10.94 -7.92 1.87
CA ILE A 203 -11.09 -6.55 2.38
C ILE A 203 -9.90 -6.13 3.23
N SER A 204 -9.42 -7.01 4.11
CA SER A 204 -8.27 -6.74 4.98
C SER A 204 -6.98 -6.59 4.19
N LEU A 205 -6.76 -7.47 3.21
CA LEU A 205 -5.60 -7.41 2.31
C LEU A 205 -5.65 -6.14 1.45
N PHE A 206 -6.82 -5.78 0.93
CA PHE A 206 -7.01 -4.57 0.14
C PHE A 206 -6.78 -3.30 0.97
N PHE A 207 -7.30 -3.26 2.20
CA PHE A 207 -7.02 -2.17 3.15
C PHE A 207 -5.52 -2.00 3.37
N LEU A 208 -4.83 -3.08 3.71
CA LEU A 208 -3.40 -3.06 4.00
C LEU A 208 -2.59 -2.63 2.76
N HIS A 209 -2.89 -3.19 1.59
CA HIS A 209 -2.23 -2.80 0.34
C HIS A 209 -2.41 -1.31 0.04
N LEU A 210 -3.65 -0.81 0.12
CA LEU A 210 -3.97 0.56 -0.24
C LEU A 210 -3.37 1.58 0.73
N VAL A 211 -3.42 1.28 2.03
CA VAL A 211 -2.88 2.13 3.08
C VAL A 211 -1.36 2.18 3.02
N CYS A 212 -0.68 1.04 2.88
CA CYS A 212 0.77 1.00 2.70
C CYS A 212 1.19 1.70 1.41
N ARG A 213 0.47 1.49 0.29
CA ARG A 213 0.75 2.14 -0.99
C ARG A 213 0.56 3.66 -0.94
N ALA A 214 -0.40 4.18 -0.19
CA ALA A 214 -0.57 5.63 -0.03
C ALA A 214 0.50 6.27 0.87
N SER A 215 1.00 5.50 1.85
CA SER A 215 1.99 5.98 2.82
C SER A 215 3.43 5.87 2.32
N THR A 216 3.62 5.45 1.06
CA THR A 216 4.96 5.20 0.54
C THR A 216 5.66 6.49 0.10
N PRO A 217 6.98 6.62 0.31
CA PRO A 217 7.78 7.72 -0.24
C PRO A 217 8.15 7.51 -1.72
N TYR A 218 7.62 6.47 -2.38
CA TYR A 218 7.79 6.26 -3.82
C TYR A 218 6.53 6.73 -4.57
N LEU A 219 6.60 7.91 -5.20
CA LEU A 219 5.46 8.44 -5.94
C LEU A 219 5.21 7.64 -7.22
N GLU A 220 4.07 6.96 -7.25
CA GLU A 220 3.62 6.25 -8.44
C GLU A 220 2.91 7.19 -9.43
N ASN A 221 3.21 7.04 -10.72
CA ASN A 221 2.51 7.76 -11.77
C ASN A 221 1.24 7.04 -12.26
N THR A 222 0.37 6.59 -11.36
CA THR A 222 -0.89 5.92 -11.72
C THR A 222 -2.12 6.76 -11.40
N ILE A 223 -3.29 6.38 -11.93
CA ILE A 223 -4.56 7.07 -11.64
C ILE A 223 -5.00 6.87 -10.18
N MET A 224 -4.56 5.80 -9.53
CA MET A 224 -4.87 5.49 -8.12
C MET A 224 -3.84 6.05 -7.12
N SER A 225 -2.89 6.87 -7.58
CA SER A 225 -1.88 7.49 -6.72
C SER A 225 -2.54 8.44 -5.72
N SER A 226 -2.35 8.15 -4.43
CA SER A 226 -2.96 8.88 -3.32
C SER A 226 -1.97 9.11 -2.19
N TRP A 227 -2.13 10.23 -1.50
CA TRP A 227 -1.50 10.55 -0.22
C TRP A 227 -2.20 9.86 0.95
N ASP A 228 -3.51 9.59 0.82
CA ASP A 228 -4.30 8.84 1.80
C ASP A 228 -5.25 7.89 1.08
N GLY A 229 -5.04 6.59 1.27
CA GLY A 229 -5.85 5.53 0.67
C GLY A 229 -7.22 5.32 1.33
N ARG A 230 -7.42 5.80 2.57
CA ARG A 230 -8.62 5.51 3.36
C ARG A 230 -9.94 5.91 2.69
N PRO A 231 -10.05 7.06 1.98
CA PRO A 231 -11.30 7.43 1.32
C PRO A 231 -11.72 6.47 0.21
N ILE A 232 -10.78 5.93 -0.56
CA ILE A 232 -11.07 4.90 -1.57
C ILE A 232 -11.52 3.61 -0.88
N PHE A 233 -10.84 3.22 0.21
CA PHE A 233 -11.22 2.05 0.99
C PHE A 233 -12.64 2.16 1.55
N PHE A 234 -12.98 3.28 2.21
CA PHE A 234 -14.33 3.51 2.71
C PHE A 234 -15.35 3.48 1.59
N PHE A 235 -15.04 4.03 0.41
CA PHE A 235 -15.94 3.96 -0.72
C PHE A 235 -16.24 2.52 -1.16
N ILE A 236 -15.22 1.65 -1.26
CA ILE A 236 -15.43 0.22 -1.56
C ILE A 236 -16.20 -0.47 -0.43
N LEU A 237 -15.84 -0.22 0.82
CA LEU A 237 -16.48 -0.82 2.00
C LEU A 237 -17.98 -0.48 2.06
N GLY A 238 -18.35 0.76 1.77
CA GLY A 238 -19.76 1.18 1.69
C GLY A 238 -20.54 0.42 0.61
N ASN A 239 -19.91 0.17 -0.54
CA ASN A 239 -20.53 -0.62 -1.61
C ASN A 239 -20.64 -2.10 -1.22
N VAL A 240 -19.63 -2.69 -0.58
CA VAL A 240 -19.72 -4.06 -0.03
C VAL A 240 -20.85 -4.20 0.99
N PHE A 241 -20.97 -3.25 1.90
CA PHE A 241 -22.06 -3.26 2.89
C PHE A 241 -23.42 -3.14 2.19
N SER A 242 -23.53 -2.21 1.23
CA SER A 242 -24.73 -2.01 0.43
C SER A 242 -25.17 -3.29 -0.30
N THR A 243 -24.26 -3.98 -0.99
CA THR A 243 -24.56 -5.19 -1.75
C THR A 243 -25.01 -6.34 -0.85
N VAL A 244 -24.26 -6.64 0.22
CA VAL A 244 -24.62 -7.70 1.19
C VAL A 244 -25.95 -7.37 1.87
N SER A 245 -26.13 -6.14 2.35
CA SER A 245 -27.36 -5.72 3.03
C SER A 245 -28.57 -5.69 2.08
N SER A 246 -28.39 -5.35 0.80
CA SER A 246 -29.48 -5.34 -0.17
C SER A 246 -30.14 -6.72 -0.33
N ARG A 247 -29.34 -7.79 -0.19
CA ARG A 247 -29.84 -9.16 -0.23
C ARG A 247 -30.42 -9.61 1.09
N LEU A 248 -29.75 -9.33 2.21
CA LEU A 248 -30.25 -9.63 3.56
C LEU A 248 -31.65 -9.05 3.82
N ILE A 249 -31.94 -7.85 3.31
CA ILE A 249 -33.21 -7.14 3.54
C ILE A 249 -34.38 -7.71 2.73
N LYS A 250 -34.16 -8.69 1.83
CA LYS A 250 -35.25 -9.31 1.04
C LYS A 250 -36.39 -9.83 1.94
N ASN A 251 -36.05 -10.39 3.09
CA ASN A 251 -36.99 -10.98 4.06
C ASN A 251 -37.53 -9.97 5.09
N PHE A 252 -37.08 -8.73 5.04
CA PHE A 252 -37.47 -7.68 5.98
C PHE A 252 -38.61 -6.83 5.41
N PRO A 253 -39.36 -6.13 6.29
CA PRO A 253 -40.42 -5.22 5.87
C PRO A 253 -39.90 -4.08 4.98
N PHE A 254 -40.80 -3.51 4.16
CA PHE A 254 -40.48 -2.50 3.16
C PHE A 254 -39.75 -1.24 3.71
N TRP A 255 -40.00 -0.87 4.97
CA TRP A 255 -39.32 0.27 5.59
C TRP A 255 -37.81 0.04 5.77
N ALA A 256 -37.36 -1.22 5.93
CA ALA A 256 -35.95 -1.55 6.07
C ALA A 256 -35.16 -1.21 4.79
N ARG A 257 -35.81 -1.29 3.63
CA ARG A 257 -35.23 -0.89 2.33
C ARG A 257 -34.90 0.60 2.31
N HIS A 258 -35.83 1.42 2.81
CA HIS A 258 -35.66 2.87 2.88
C HIS A 258 -34.53 3.23 3.86
N LEU A 259 -34.50 2.56 5.01
CA LEU A 259 -33.43 2.74 6.00
C LEU A 259 -32.06 2.39 5.43
N LEU A 260 -31.93 1.30 4.67
CA LEU A 260 -30.67 0.93 4.01
C LEU A 260 -30.20 2.01 3.03
N ILE A 261 -31.10 2.50 2.17
CA ILE A 261 -30.75 3.52 1.18
C ILE A 261 -30.34 4.83 1.88
N VAL A 262 -31.09 5.29 2.88
CA VAL A 262 -30.76 6.50 3.66
C VAL A 262 -29.43 6.33 4.39
N GLY A 263 -29.18 5.16 4.98
CA GLY A 263 -27.91 4.82 5.61
C GLY A 263 -26.73 4.86 4.63
N TYR A 264 -26.90 4.30 3.43
CA TYR A 264 -25.89 4.35 2.37
C TYR A 264 -25.61 5.76 1.87
N VAL A 265 -26.65 6.59 1.70
CA VAL A 265 -26.49 8.02 1.36
C VAL A 265 -25.70 8.76 2.45
N GLY A 266 -26.06 8.56 3.73
CA GLY A 266 -25.34 9.14 4.86
C GLY A 266 -23.87 8.71 4.92
N TYR A 267 -23.60 7.42 4.67
CA TYR A 267 -22.25 6.88 4.59
C TYR A 267 -21.45 7.47 3.42
N THR A 268 -22.08 7.63 2.25
CA THR A 268 -21.42 8.20 1.07
C THR A 268 -21.12 9.68 1.25
N LEU A 269 -22.01 10.44 1.91
CA LEU A 269 -21.76 11.83 2.33
C LEU A 269 -20.56 11.93 3.29
N PHE A 270 -20.45 10.99 4.24
CA PHE A 270 -19.28 10.90 5.10
C PHE A 270 -17.99 10.68 4.28
N THR A 271 -17.98 9.76 3.32
CA THR A 271 -16.83 9.53 2.44
C THR A 271 -16.50 10.75 1.56
N LEU A 272 -17.51 11.44 1.02
CA LEU A 272 -17.33 12.71 0.30
C LEU A 272 -16.65 13.78 1.15
N SER A 273 -17.00 13.87 2.44
CA SER A 273 -16.34 14.80 3.36
C SER A 273 -14.83 14.55 3.50
N LYS A 274 -14.41 13.28 3.40
CA LYS A 274 -12.99 12.88 3.41
C LYS A 274 -12.30 13.18 2.08
N LEU A 275 -12.99 13.00 0.95
CA LEU A 275 -12.47 13.34 -0.38
C LEU A 275 -12.21 14.86 -0.54
N LEU A 276 -12.93 15.72 0.18
CA LEU A 276 -12.65 17.17 0.22
C LEU A 276 -11.30 17.54 0.86
N GLN A 277 -10.60 16.58 1.49
CA GLN A 277 -9.25 16.78 2.03
C GLN A 277 -8.14 16.57 0.99
N PHE A 278 -8.49 16.34 -0.28
CA PHE A 278 -7.56 16.08 -1.39
C PHE A 278 -6.61 14.90 -1.10
N PRO A 279 -7.14 13.70 -0.83
CA PRO A 279 -6.33 12.51 -0.63
C PRO A 279 -5.56 12.06 -1.87
N MET A 280 -5.99 12.41 -3.09
CA MET A 280 -5.31 11.98 -4.32
C MET A 280 -4.16 12.90 -4.71
N ILE A 281 -3.13 12.32 -5.34
CA ILE A 281 -2.03 13.09 -5.94
C ILE A 281 -2.52 13.77 -7.22
N LYS A 282 -3.23 13.02 -8.09
CA LYS A 282 -3.76 13.54 -9.35
C LYS A 282 -5.15 14.16 -9.16
N GLN A 283 -5.31 15.40 -9.62
CA GLN A 283 -6.60 16.09 -9.58
C GLN A 283 -7.69 15.38 -10.39
N THR A 284 -7.36 14.80 -11.55
CA THR A 284 -8.33 14.10 -12.40
C THR A 284 -8.95 12.90 -11.70
N SER A 285 -8.14 12.11 -10.99
CA SER A 285 -8.59 10.98 -10.18
C SER A 285 -9.49 11.42 -9.03
N GLN A 286 -9.11 12.50 -8.35
CA GLN A 286 -9.91 13.08 -7.27
C GLN A 286 -11.30 13.47 -7.75
N VAL A 287 -11.36 14.17 -8.89
CA VAL A 287 -12.61 14.64 -9.50
C VAL A 287 -13.47 13.46 -9.92
N MET A 288 -12.88 12.44 -10.55
CA MET A 288 -13.60 11.24 -10.99
C MET A 288 -14.24 10.48 -9.82
N ILE A 289 -13.49 10.25 -8.75
CA ILE A 289 -14.02 9.53 -7.58
C ILE A 289 -15.08 10.36 -6.86
N PHE A 290 -14.86 11.67 -6.75
CA PHE A 290 -15.83 12.58 -6.14
C PHE A 290 -17.13 12.69 -6.95
N SER A 291 -17.05 12.79 -8.28
CA SER A 291 -18.23 12.82 -9.15
C SER A 291 -18.98 11.50 -9.10
N ASN A 292 -18.28 10.36 -9.09
CA ASN A 292 -18.91 9.04 -8.96
C ASN A 292 -19.60 8.88 -7.60
N ALA A 293 -19.01 9.38 -6.53
CA ALA A 293 -19.62 9.35 -5.20
C ALA A 293 -20.90 10.22 -5.12
N ILE A 294 -20.90 11.40 -5.75
CA ILE A 294 -22.14 12.20 -5.88
C ILE A 294 -23.17 11.48 -6.76
N GLY A 295 -22.72 10.91 -7.88
CA GLY A 295 -23.56 10.11 -8.77
C GLY A 295 -24.23 8.96 -8.03
N ALA A 296 -23.49 8.23 -7.20
CA ALA A 296 -24.00 7.16 -6.35
C ALA A 296 -25.10 7.65 -5.39
N ILE A 297 -24.95 8.84 -4.79
CA ILE A 297 -26.00 9.45 -3.96
C ILE A 297 -27.26 9.69 -4.78
N PHE A 298 -27.15 10.26 -5.98
CA PHE A 298 -28.31 10.45 -6.85
C PHE A 298 -28.94 9.12 -7.26
N CYS A 299 -28.15 8.11 -7.65
CA CYS A 299 -28.67 6.77 -7.97
C CYS A 299 -29.49 6.19 -6.81
N SER A 300 -28.96 6.31 -5.60
CA SER A 300 -29.61 5.85 -4.36
C SER A 300 -30.89 6.63 -4.03
N ILE A 301 -30.86 7.97 -4.10
CA ILE A 301 -32.05 8.80 -3.84
C ILE A 301 -33.16 8.50 -4.84
N PHE A 302 -32.83 8.29 -6.12
CA PHE A 302 -33.82 7.95 -7.13
C PHE A 302 -34.46 6.57 -6.91
N GLN A 303 -33.83 5.67 -6.15
CA GLN A 303 -34.49 4.41 -5.73
C GLN A 303 -35.57 4.61 -4.67
N LEU A 304 -35.55 5.72 -3.93
CA LEU A 304 -36.62 6.07 -2.96
C LEU A 304 -37.85 6.66 -3.65
N LEU A 305 -37.72 7.08 -4.90
CA LEU A 305 -38.76 7.77 -5.65
C LEU A 305 -39.49 6.79 -6.57
N ASN A 306 -40.82 6.87 -6.62
CA ASN A 306 -41.68 6.03 -7.46
C ASN A 306 -41.68 6.49 -8.93
N PHE A 307 -40.50 6.61 -9.55
CA PHE A 307 -40.35 6.94 -10.96
C PHE A 307 -40.30 5.69 -11.84
N SER A 308 -40.57 5.87 -13.14
CA SER A 308 -40.35 4.82 -14.14
C SER A 308 -38.88 4.39 -14.14
N SER A 309 -38.61 3.12 -14.46
CA SER A 309 -37.25 2.58 -14.53
C SER A 309 -36.33 3.38 -15.45
N ALA A 310 -36.85 3.83 -16.60
CA ALA A 310 -36.17 4.73 -17.53
C ALA A 310 -35.60 5.98 -16.84
N ILE A 311 -36.44 6.67 -16.06
CA ILE A 311 -36.03 7.88 -15.35
C ILE A 311 -35.03 7.54 -14.25
N ARG A 312 -35.27 6.47 -13.49
CA ARG A 312 -34.38 6.02 -12.40
C ARG A 312 -32.98 5.66 -12.89
N PHE A 313 -32.84 5.16 -14.11
CA PHE A 313 -31.54 4.80 -14.69
C PHE A 313 -30.86 5.98 -15.41
N PHE A 314 -31.52 6.61 -16.38
CA PHE A 314 -30.86 7.60 -17.25
C PHE A 314 -30.61 8.94 -16.57
N VAL A 315 -31.46 9.38 -15.65
CA VAL A 315 -31.30 10.70 -15.00
C VAL A 315 -30.08 10.76 -14.08
N PRO A 316 -29.86 9.81 -13.14
CA PRO A 316 -28.64 9.81 -12.33
C PRO A 316 -27.35 9.67 -13.15
N LEU A 317 -27.39 8.85 -14.21
CA LEU A 317 -26.27 8.73 -15.16
C LEU A 317 -25.96 10.08 -15.83
N GLY A 318 -26.97 10.74 -16.39
CA GLY A 318 -26.81 12.06 -17.03
C GLY A 318 -26.31 13.13 -16.05
N ILE A 319 -26.84 13.16 -14.83
CA ILE A 319 -26.38 14.05 -13.75
C ILE A 319 -24.90 13.80 -13.45
N THR A 320 -24.48 12.54 -13.32
CA THR A 320 -23.08 12.20 -13.03
C THR A 320 -22.13 12.69 -14.12
N LEU A 321 -22.51 12.54 -15.39
CA LEU A 321 -21.73 13.01 -16.54
C LEU A 321 -21.61 14.54 -16.56
N VAL A 322 -22.70 15.27 -16.28
CA VAL A 322 -22.70 16.75 -16.23
C VAL A 322 -21.95 17.28 -14.99
N LEU A 323 -21.98 16.55 -13.87
CA LEU A 323 -21.29 16.96 -12.65
C LEU A 323 -19.77 16.89 -12.75
N TYR A 324 -19.23 15.99 -13.57
CA TYR A 324 -17.78 15.83 -13.73
C TYR A 324 -17.06 17.16 -14.08
N PRO A 325 -17.41 17.90 -15.17
CA PRO A 325 -16.78 19.18 -15.49
C PRO A 325 -17.03 20.26 -14.42
N ILE A 326 -18.20 20.26 -13.78
CA ILE A 326 -18.52 21.22 -12.71
C ILE A 326 -17.60 21.00 -11.51
N VAL A 327 -17.50 19.77 -11.02
CA VAL A 327 -16.61 19.38 -9.92
C VAL A 327 -15.15 19.69 -10.28
N PHE A 328 -14.73 19.45 -11.53
CA PHE A 328 -13.38 19.78 -11.99
C PHE A 328 -13.06 21.27 -11.82
N ILE A 329 -13.96 22.16 -12.23
CA ILE A 329 -13.80 23.61 -12.11
C ILE A 329 -13.81 24.02 -10.63
N VAL A 330 -14.76 23.51 -9.84
CA VAL A 330 -14.87 23.81 -8.40
C VAL A 330 -13.59 23.41 -7.65
N PHE A 331 -13.07 22.21 -7.90
CA PHE A 331 -11.84 21.73 -7.26
C PHE A 331 -10.64 22.60 -7.66
N ARG A 332 -10.57 23.05 -8.92
CA ARG A 332 -9.53 23.98 -9.38
C ARG A 332 -9.58 25.31 -8.63
N ILE A 333 -10.78 25.85 -8.40
CA ILE A 333 -10.97 27.10 -7.63
C ILE A 333 -10.57 26.88 -6.17
N ILE A 334 -10.99 25.78 -5.53
CA ILE A 334 -10.65 25.47 -4.14
C ILE A 334 -9.12 25.32 -3.98
N ARG A 335 -8.45 24.59 -4.87
CA ARG A 335 -6.98 24.43 -4.83
C ARG A 335 -6.28 25.78 -4.94
N LYS A 336 -6.70 26.65 -5.86
CA LYS A 336 -6.17 28.01 -5.99
C LYS A 336 -6.34 28.82 -4.70
N ASN A 337 -7.51 28.74 -4.07
CA ASN A 337 -7.76 29.45 -2.81
C ASN A 337 -6.84 28.95 -1.68
N VAL A 338 -6.68 27.63 -1.52
CA VAL A 338 -5.78 27.05 -0.50
C VAL A 338 -4.32 27.46 -0.72
N LEU A 339 -3.88 27.58 -1.98
CA LEU A 339 -2.53 28.04 -2.31
C LEU A 339 -2.30 29.50 -1.91
N THR A 340 -3.27 30.39 -2.18
CA THR A 340 -3.14 31.82 -1.84
C THR A 340 -3.15 32.09 -0.33
N LYS A 341 -3.91 31.29 0.43
CA LYS A 341 -4.08 31.45 1.89
C LYS A 341 -4.05 30.08 2.56
N PRO A 342 -2.85 29.55 2.88
CA PRO A 342 -2.73 28.26 3.53
C PRO A 342 -3.35 28.33 4.94
N ASP A 343 -4.37 27.52 5.17
CA ASP A 343 -5.04 27.43 6.47
C ASP A 343 -4.41 26.30 7.30
N ILE A 344 -3.82 26.66 8.44
CA ILE A 344 -3.10 25.77 9.36
C ILE A 344 -3.90 25.58 10.67
N SER A 345 -5.12 26.13 10.76
CA SER A 345 -5.93 26.12 12.00
C SER A 345 -6.24 24.72 12.54
N THR A 346 -6.38 23.73 11.66
CA THR A 346 -6.66 22.34 12.04
C THR A 346 -5.70 21.38 11.35
N PRO A 347 -5.39 20.22 11.97
CA PRO A 347 -4.43 19.26 11.43
C PRO A 347 -4.78 18.80 10.01
N ASN A 348 -6.06 18.54 9.74
CA ASN A 348 -6.52 18.11 8.42
C ASN A 348 -6.35 19.21 7.37
N LYS A 349 -6.56 20.48 7.75
CA LYS A 349 -6.35 21.62 6.85
C LYS A 349 -4.87 21.89 6.62
N ALA A 350 -4.02 21.70 7.64
CA ALA A 350 -2.57 21.79 7.51
C ALA A 350 -2.04 20.74 6.52
N ILE A 351 -2.46 19.47 6.68
CA ILE A 351 -2.11 18.38 5.75
C ILE A 351 -2.61 18.67 4.34
N ARG A 352 -3.85 19.15 4.19
CA ARG A 352 -4.40 19.57 2.89
C ARG A 352 -3.54 20.65 2.23
N SER A 353 -3.17 21.68 2.99
CA SER A 353 -2.32 22.78 2.50
C SER A 353 -0.94 22.27 2.07
N LEU A 354 -0.35 21.35 2.85
CA LEU A 354 0.92 20.71 2.57
C LEU A 354 0.87 19.91 1.25
N ARG A 355 -0.14 19.03 1.09
CA ARG A 355 -0.35 18.20 -0.12
C ARG A 355 -0.59 19.03 -1.38
N ILE A 356 -1.32 20.14 -1.28
CA ILE A 356 -1.57 21.03 -2.42
C ILE A 356 -0.31 21.82 -2.78
N GLN A 357 0.46 22.31 -1.80
CA GLN A 357 1.69 23.05 -2.08
C GLN A 357 2.75 22.20 -2.78
N ILE A 358 2.96 20.95 -2.35
CA ILE A 358 3.92 20.08 -3.01
C ILE A 358 3.50 19.72 -4.44
N ALA A 359 2.19 19.54 -4.68
CA ALA A 359 1.67 19.17 -5.99
C ALA A 359 1.66 20.33 -7.01
N ASP A 360 1.29 21.55 -6.59
CA ASP A 360 1.08 22.67 -7.51
C ASP A 360 2.16 23.77 -7.44
N HIS A 361 2.87 23.93 -6.32
CA HIS A 361 3.84 25.02 -6.07
C HIS A 361 5.16 24.50 -5.46
N CYS A 362 5.75 23.48 -6.08
CA CYS A 362 6.98 22.83 -5.58
C CYS A 362 8.14 23.82 -5.35
N ALA A 363 8.29 24.86 -6.19
CA ALA A 363 9.36 25.86 -6.05
C ALA A 363 9.29 26.66 -4.74
N GLU A 364 8.09 26.99 -4.25
CA GLU A 364 7.92 27.68 -2.97
C GLU A 364 8.01 26.72 -1.79
N PHE A 365 7.57 25.48 -1.98
CA PHE A 365 7.66 24.42 -0.98
C PHE A 365 9.10 24.17 -0.52
N ILE A 366 10.08 24.24 -1.45
CA ILE A 366 11.53 24.08 -1.17
C ILE A 366 12.06 25.15 -0.19
N LYS A 367 11.36 26.26 0.06
CA LYS A 367 11.76 27.21 1.11
C LYS A 367 11.53 26.66 2.52
N PHE A 368 10.78 25.56 2.66
CA PHE A 368 10.42 24.86 3.90
C PHE A 368 9.80 25.72 5.01
N ARG A 369 9.38 26.95 4.71
CA ARG A 369 8.73 27.87 5.65
C ARG A 369 7.40 27.31 6.14
N LEU A 370 6.61 26.72 5.23
CA LEU A 370 5.34 26.08 5.59
C LEU A 370 5.57 24.93 6.58
N ILE A 371 6.55 24.06 6.32
CA ILE A 371 6.87 22.92 7.18
C ILE A 371 7.22 23.41 8.59
N LYS A 372 8.11 24.40 8.71
CA LYS A 372 8.49 24.97 10.02
C LYS A 372 7.27 25.56 10.75
N ASN A 373 6.40 26.28 10.03
CA ASN A 373 5.18 26.86 10.61
C ASN A 373 4.21 25.77 11.10
N ILE A 374 3.94 24.74 10.28
CA ILE A 374 3.06 23.62 10.65
C ILE A 374 3.61 22.89 11.88
N THR A 375 4.91 22.59 11.91
CA THR A 375 5.55 21.89 13.04
C THR A 375 5.46 22.70 14.33
N SER A 376 5.57 24.03 14.26
CA SER A 376 5.42 24.90 15.44
C SER A 376 3.98 24.97 15.97
N GLN A 377 2.97 24.90 15.08
CA GLN A 377 1.57 25.09 15.44
C GLN A 377 0.82 23.78 15.74
N CYS A 378 1.22 22.67 15.13
CA CYS A 378 0.50 21.39 15.19
C CYS A 378 1.45 20.18 15.25
N PRO A 379 2.13 19.90 16.39
CA PRO A 379 3.09 18.81 16.53
C PRO A 379 2.42 17.45 16.78
N ARG A 380 1.45 17.05 15.93
CA ARG A 380 0.84 15.70 15.99
C ARG A 380 1.69 14.68 15.23
N THR A 381 1.74 13.44 15.73
CA THR A 381 2.50 12.34 15.15
C THR A 381 2.18 12.12 13.67
N SER A 382 0.90 12.15 13.29
CA SER A 382 0.46 12.01 11.89
C SER A 382 1.00 13.09 10.96
N ILE A 383 1.07 14.34 11.43
CA ILE A 383 1.59 15.46 10.64
C ILE A 383 3.11 15.34 10.49
N LEU A 384 3.82 14.98 11.56
CA LEU A 384 5.26 14.78 11.53
C LEU A 384 5.64 13.65 10.57
N ALA A 385 4.85 12.58 10.55
CA ALA A 385 5.05 11.45 9.67
C ALA A 385 4.86 11.84 8.19
N GLU A 386 3.79 12.57 7.85
CA GLU A 386 3.55 13.09 6.50
C GLU A 386 4.61 14.12 6.05
N ILE A 387 5.06 14.99 6.96
CA ILE A 387 6.17 15.91 6.68
C ILE A 387 7.45 15.12 6.40
N ALA A 388 7.74 14.08 7.18
CA ALA A 388 8.90 13.22 6.94
C ALA A 388 8.82 12.50 5.59
N GLN A 389 7.63 12.02 5.20
CA GLN A 389 7.39 11.46 3.87
C GLN A 389 7.72 12.46 2.78
N MET A 390 7.24 13.71 2.89
CA MET A 390 7.50 14.74 1.89
C MET A 390 8.96 15.17 1.85
N LEU A 391 9.62 15.31 3.00
CA LEU A 391 11.05 15.58 3.06
C LEU A 391 11.88 14.44 2.45
N SER A 392 11.40 13.20 2.53
CA SER A 392 12.05 12.07 1.88
C SER A 392 12.07 12.17 0.36
N PHE A 393 11.31 13.07 -0.28
CA PHE A 393 11.46 13.33 -1.72
C PHE A 393 12.68 14.20 -2.07
N PHE A 394 13.25 14.92 -1.10
CA PHE A 394 14.34 15.88 -1.33
C PHE A 394 15.67 15.36 -0.75
N PRO A 395 16.62 14.90 -1.57
CA PRO A 395 17.92 14.41 -1.09
C PRO A 395 18.77 15.48 -0.39
N SER A 396 18.64 16.74 -0.82
CA SER A 396 19.39 17.89 -0.29
C SER A 396 19.13 18.16 1.19
N GLU A 397 17.94 17.80 1.69
CA GLU A 397 17.50 18.09 3.06
C GLU A 397 17.62 16.89 4.01
N SER A 398 18.70 16.11 3.85
CA SER A 398 18.93 14.93 4.69
C SER A 398 19.06 15.26 6.18
N GLN A 399 19.53 16.47 6.54
CA GLN A 399 19.62 16.93 7.92
C GLN A 399 18.24 17.15 8.56
N MET A 400 17.34 17.84 7.85
CA MET A 400 15.95 18.02 8.30
C MET A 400 15.26 16.67 8.43
N LEU A 401 15.42 15.77 7.45
CA LEU A 401 14.85 14.42 7.52
C LEU A 401 15.34 13.67 8.77
N ASN A 402 16.63 13.75 9.10
CA ASN A 402 17.18 13.12 10.30
C ASN A 402 16.55 13.67 11.60
N LEU A 403 16.27 14.97 11.66
CA LEU A 403 15.56 15.59 12.77
C LEU A 403 14.15 14.99 12.94
N TYR A 404 13.38 14.87 11.85
CA TYR A 404 12.03 14.27 11.91
C TYR A 404 12.08 12.78 12.23
N ILE A 405 13.05 12.02 11.71
CA ILE A 405 13.26 10.62 12.10
C ILE A 405 13.52 10.53 13.60
N THR A 406 14.39 11.38 14.15
CA THR A 406 14.68 11.40 15.59
C THR A 406 13.44 11.73 16.44
N LEU A 407 12.58 12.64 15.95
CA LEU A 407 11.31 12.97 16.61
C LEU A 407 10.32 11.81 16.55
N LEU A 408 10.19 11.13 15.41
CA LEU A 408 9.30 9.98 15.22
C LEU A 408 9.76 8.76 16.02
N THR A 409 11.07 8.51 16.12
CA THR A 409 11.63 7.43 16.93
C THR A 409 11.27 7.55 18.42
N LYS A 410 11.07 8.78 18.92
CA LYS A 410 10.67 9.04 20.30
C LYS A 410 9.17 8.84 20.55
N ARG A 411 8.38 8.64 19.50
CA ARG A 411 6.93 8.43 19.57
C ARG A 411 6.62 6.94 19.61
N THR A 412 5.69 6.56 20.49
CA THR A 412 5.21 5.18 20.63
C THR A 412 3.81 4.99 20.02
N ASP A 413 3.17 6.08 19.59
CA ASP A 413 1.78 6.16 19.14
C ASP A 413 1.62 6.05 17.60
N LEU A 414 2.52 5.35 16.92
CA LEU A 414 2.47 5.20 15.47
C LEU A 414 1.37 4.22 15.05
N ARG A 415 0.52 4.66 14.11
CA ARG A 415 -0.45 3.78 13.43
C ARG A 415 0.28 2.89 12.43
N ILE A 416 -0.35 1.79 12.01
CA ILE A 416 0.26 0.81 11.07
C ILE A 416 0.75 1.48 9.79
N ASP A 417 -0.01 2.45 9.26
CA ASP A 417 0.34 3.24 8.08
C ASP A 417 1.56 4.13 8.29
N GLU A 418 1.59 4.83 9.42
CA GLU A 418 2.70 5.70 9.81
C GLU A 418 3.97 4.89 10.11
N TRP A 419 3.80 3.68 10.64
CA TRP A 419 4.90 2.80 10.96
C TRP A 419 5.51 2.16 9.72
N PHE A 420 4.68 1.72 8.77
CA PHE A 420 5.17 1.30 7.44
C PHE A 420 5.91 2.45 6.73
N MET A 421 5.34 3.65 6.75
CA MET A 421 5.99 4.83 6.18
C MET A 421 7.33 5.13 6.86
N PHE A 422 7.38 5.06 8.18
CA PHE A 422 8.60 5.25 8.95
C PHE A 422 9.67 4.19 8.61
N TYR A 423 9.25 2.93 8.43
CA TYR A 423 10.12 1.85 7.94
C TYR A 423 10.76 2.22 6.58
N GLN A 424 9.97 2.68 5.60
CA GLN A 424 10.49 3.05 4.28
C GLN A 424 11.38 4.32 4.33
N ILE A 425 10.98 5.33 5.10
CA ILE A 425 11.76 6.56 5.26
C ILE A 425 13.14 6.26 5.87
N ARG A 426 13.21 5.37 6.87
CA ARG A 426 14.49 4.93 7.45
C ARG A 426 15.37 4.25 6.41
N ARG A 427 14.80 3.39 5.57
CA ARG A 427 15.55 2.74 4.48
C ARG A 427 16.11 3.78 3.50
N ILE A 428 15.31 4.76 3.08
CA ILE A 428 15.77 5.89 2.24
C ILE A 428 16.85 6.69 2.94
N HIS A 429 16.71 6.95 4.24
CA HIS A 429 17.70 7.67 5.02
C HIS A 429 19.04 6.92 5.05
N ILE A 430 19.02 5.61 5.30
CA ILE A 430 20.22 4.75 5.26
C ILE A 430 20.87 4.78 3.87
N LEU A 431 20.09 4.71 2.80
CA LEU A 431 20.59 4.78 1.42
C LEU A 431 21.26 6.13 1.10
N ARG A 432 20.84 7.21 1.77
CA ARG A 432 21.42 8.56 1.63
C ARG A 432 22.61 8.81 2.52
N GLN A 433 22.79 8.03 3.58
CA GLN A 433 23.97 8.13 4.42
C GLN A 433 25.21 7.65 3.64
N THR A 434 26.31 8.37 3.81
CA THR A 434 27.59 8.05 3.20
C THR A 434 28.15 6.73 3.76
N SER A 435 29.05 6.08 3.01
CA SER A 435 29.67 4.77 3.24
C SER A 435 30.50 4.60 4.53
N ASN A 436 30.42 5.52 5.49
CA ASN A 436 31.15 5.51 6.75
C ASN A 436 30.23 5.56 7.98
N SER A 437 28.94 5.22 7.83
CA SER A 437 28.06 5.16 8.99
C SER A 437 28.50 4.04 9.95
N LYS A 438 28.37 4.28 11.27
CA LYS A 438 28.68 3.27 12.28
C LYS A 438 27.88 1.98 12.07
N GLN A 439 26.61 2.12 11.69
CA GLN A 439 25.71 1.00 11.42
C GLN A 439 26.23 0.10 10.29
N LEU A 440 26.76 0.69 9.21
CA LEU A 440 27.38 -0.05 8.13
C LEU A 440 28.61 -0.83 8.61
N LEU A 441 29.42 -0.25 9.50
CA LEU A 441 30.61 -0.93 10.05
C LEU A 441 30.22 -2.12 10.93
N ASP A 442 29.17 -1.99 11.74
CA ASP A 442 28.66 -3.07 12.58
C ASP A 442 28.07 -4.22 11.73
N ASP A 443 27.25 -3.89 10.73
CA ASP A 443 26.70 -4.86 9.76
C ASP A 443 27.81 -5.55 8.94
N LEU A 444 28.83 -4.79 8.53
CA LEU A 444 30.00 -5.32 7.83
C LEU A 444 30.83 -6.26 8.71
N ALA A 445 31.00 -5.94 9.99
CA ALA A 445 31.71 -6.81 10.93
C ALA A 445 30.95 -8.12 11.14
N PHE A 446 29.62 -8.06 11.22
CA PHE A 446 28.76 -9.24 11.29
C PHE A 446 28.87 -10.09 10.01
N MET A 447 28.75 -9.45 8.84
CA MET A 447 28.90 -10.13 7.55
C MET A 447 30.27 -10.83 7.44
N LYS A 448 31.37 -10.13 7.77
CA LYS A 448 32.73 -10.70 7.81
C LYS A 448 32.84 -11.92 8.72
N LYS A 449 32.18 -11.90 9.88
CA LYS A 449 32.17 -13.03 10.82
C LYS A 449 31.48 -14.24 10.20
N CYS A 450 30.32 -14.06 9.58
CA CYS A 450 29.58 -15.13 8.91
C CYS A 450 30.36 -15.68 7.70
N THR A 451 30.89 -14.82 6.84
CA THR A 451 31.66 -15.25 5.65
C THR A 451 32.91 -16.02 6.05
N LYS A 452 33.69 -15.54 7.03
CA LYS A 452 34.87 -16.26 7.53
C LYS A 452 34.52 -17.63 8.10
N LYS A 453 33.45 -17.73 8.89
CA LYS A 453 32.99 -19.00 9.47
C LYS A 453 32.64 -20.00 8.36
N THR A 454 31.92 -19.56 7.35
CA THR A 454 31.46 -20.42 6.25
C THR A 454 32.62 -20.82 5.34
N ILE A 455 33.50 -19.89 4.97
CA ILE A 455 34.73 -20.20 4.20
C ILE A 455 35.57 -21.23 4.95
N SER A 456 35.79 -21.05 6.26
CA SER A 456 36.55 -22.02 7.06
C SER A 456 35.88 -23.39 7.14
N ALA A 457 34.55 -23.45 7.19
CA ALA A 457 33.80 -24.71 7.18
C ALA A 457 33.97 -25.45 5.85
N PHE A 458 33.83 -24.75 4.72
CA PHE A 458 34.03 -25.33 3.38
C PHE A 458 35.49 -25.71 3.11
N SER A 459 36.44 -24.87 3.51
CA SER A 459 37.87 -25.12 3.29
C SER A 459 38.40 -26.27 4.13
N SER A 460 37.85 -26.49 5.34
CA SER A 460 38.22 -27.64 6.19
C SER A 460 37.48 -28.92 5.80
N PHE A 461 36.33 -28.81 5.15
CA PHE A 461 35.56 -29.97 4.69
C PHE A 461 36.24 -30.71 3.53
N LEU A 462 36.74 -29.98 2.53
CA LEU A 462 37.34 -30.58 1.33
C LEU A 462 38.54 -31.51 1.62
N PRO A 463 39.53 -31.12 2.44
CA PRO A 463 40.65 -32.00 2.81
C PRO A 463 40.18 -33.22 3.60
N ARG A 464 39.25 -33.02 4.56
CA ARG A 464 38.73 -34.11 5.38
C ARG A 464 37.93 -35.13 4.57
N ALA A 465 37.16 -34.66 3.59
CA ALA A 465 36.43 -35.53 2.68
C ALA A 465 37.36 -36.32 1.74
N ALA A 466 38.55 -35.77 1.44
CA ALA A 466 39.56 -36.45 0.63
C ALA A 466 40.35 -37.51 1.42
N GLU A 467 40.59 -37.28 2.72
CA GLU A 467 41.35 -38.19 3.60
C GLU A 467 40.48 -39.29 4.22
N GLU A 468 39.22 -38.98 4.57
CA GLU A 468 38.31 -39.91 5.27
C GLU A 468 36.98 -40.07 4.50
N ASN A 469 36.85 -41.15 3.72
CA ASN A 469 35.60 -41.50 3.02
C ASN A 469 34.38 -41.66 3.95
N SER A 470 34.59 -41.87 5.26
CA SER A 470 33.55 -42.01 6.28
C SER A 470 32.90 -40.68 6.72
N TYR A 471 33.49 -39.52 6.39
CA TYR A 471 32.99 -38.21 6.81
C TYR A 471 31.88 -37.63 5.90
N LEU A 472 31.60 -38.31 4.79
CA LEU A 472 30.64 -37.91 3.77
C LEU A 472 29.22 -38.33 4.17
N SER A 473 28.74 -37.79 5.29
CA SER A 473 27.36 -37.98 5.74
C SER A 473 26.42 -36.99 5.07
N ILE A 474 25.21 -37.43 4.76
CA ILE A 474 24.13 -36.55 4.28
C ILE A 474 23.89 -35.39 5.28
N GLY A 475 24.08 -35.64 6.57
CA GLY A 475 23.93 -34.62 7.62
C GLY A 475 24.96 -33.50 7.55
N THR A 476 26.23 -33.81 7.24
CA THR A 476 27.29 -32.80 7.11
C THR A 476 27.10 -31.95 5.85
N LEU A 477 26.71 -32.58 4.74
CA LEU A 477 26.34 -31.88 3.50
C LEU A 477 25.13 -30.96 3.69
N PHE A 478 24.08 -31.44 4.38
CA PHE A 478 22.91 -30.62 4.69
C PHE A 478 23.27 -29.42 5.59
N GLY A 479 24.14 -29.63 6.58
CA GLY A 479 24.67 -28.57 7.44
C GLY A 479 25.45 -27.50 6.66
N LEU A 480 26.33 -27.91 5.74
CA LEU A 480 27.06 -26.99 4.87
C LEU A 480 26.14 -26.23 3.91
N ALA A 481 25.17 -26.92 3.30
CA ALA A 481 24.18 -26.29 2.42
C ALA A 481 23.34 -25.24 3.18
N LYS A 482 22.91 -25.57 4.40
CA LYS A 482 22.20 -24.63 5.29
C LYS A 482 23.07 -23.42 5.63
N MET A 483 24.33 -23.62 6.03
CA MET A 483 25.25 -22.53 6.37
C MET A 483 25.56 -21.64 5.16
N LYS A 484 25.74 -22.24 3.98
CA LYS A 484 25.88 -21.51 2.71
C LYS A 484 24.66 -20.63 2.47
N ARG A 485 23.45 -21.19 2.55
CA ARG A 485 22.20 -20.45 2.32
C ARG A 485 22.01 -19.29 3.30
N GLU A 486 22.26 -19.52 4.59
CA GLU A 486 22.17 -18.48 5.62
C GLU A 486 23.19 -17.35 5.38
N THR A 487 24.44 -17.69 5.04
CA THR A 487 25.49 -16.69 4.79
C THR A 487 25.22 -15.90 3.51
N SER A 488 24.79 -16.56 2.45
CA SER A 488 24.42 -15.93 1.19
C SER A 488 23.24 -14.97 1.40
N ALA A 489 22.22 -15.38 2.16
CA ALA A 489 21.09 -14.52 2.51
C ALA A 489 21.52 -13.25 3.28
N VAL A 490 22.39 -13.39 4.29
CA VAL A 490 22.95 -12.25 5.05
C VAL A 490 23.75 -11.30 4.14
N CYS A 491 24.58 -11.86 3.26
CA CYS A 491 25.37 -11.04 2.34
C CYS A 491 24.47 -10.26 1.37
N MET A 492 23.47 -10.93 0.78
CA MET A 492 22.51 -10.31 -0.12
C MET A 492 21.71 -9.21 0.58
N GLU A 493 21.20 -9.47 1.78
CA GLU A 493 20.48 -8.49 2.61
C GLU A 493 21.34 -7.25 2.90
N THR A 494 22.62 -7.46 3.28
CA THR A 494 23.54 -6.37 3.59
C THR A 494 23.91 -5.55 2.36
N MET A 495 24.15 -6.21 1.23
CA MET A 495 24.42 -5.56 -0.07
C MET A 495 23.22 -4.75 -0.56
N GLU A 496 22.00 -5.24 -0.31
CA GLU A 496 20.78 -4.55 -0.68
C GLU A 496 20.47 -3.34 0.22
N LYS A 497 20.89 -3.40 1.49
CA LYS A 497 20.80 -2.30 2.45
C LYS A 497 21.80 -1.18 2.13
N TYR A 498 23.00 -1.53 1.67
CA TYR A 498 24.09 -0.58 1.41
C TYR A 498 24.73 -0.78 0.02
N PRO A 499 24.01 -0.48 -1.07
CA PRO A 499 24.47 -0.76 -2.43
C PRO A 499 25.74 0.01 -2.82
N ASN A 500 26.02 1.13 -2.14
CA ASN A 500 27.14 2.03 -2.46
C ASN A 500 28.42 1.74 -1.64
N SER A 501 28.44 0.67 -0.83
CA SER A 501 29.62 0.35 -0.03
C SER A 501 30.60 -0.53 -0.80
N HIS A 502 31.76 0.02 -1.12
CA HIS A 502 32.87 -0.72 -1.73
C HIS A 502 33.38 -1.84 -0.80
N LEU A 503 33.42 -1.59 0.52
CA LEU A 503 33.90 -2.57 1.50
C LEU A 503 33.01 -3.81 1.57
N LEU A 504 31.69 -3.64 1.49
CA LEU A 504 30.76 -4.77 1.45
C LEU A 504 30.87 -5.52 0.13
N SER A 505 30.97 -4.80 -0.98
CA SER A 505 31.16 -5.39 -2.31
C SER A 505 32.42 -6.27 -2.36
N TYR A 506 33.51 -5.81 -1.74
CA TYR A 506 34.75 -6.57 -1.62
C TYR A 506 34.58 -7.84 -0.80
N GLU A 507 34.01 -7.76 0.40
CA GLU A 507 33.82 -8.95 1.24
C GLU A 507 32.83 -9.95 0.63
N TYR A 508 31.80 -9.48 -0.06
CA TYR A 508 30.89 -10.33 -0.80
C TYR A 508 31.59 -11.01 -1.98
N SER A 509 32.44 -10.29 -2.72
CA SER A 509 33.24 -10.88 -3.81
C SER A 509 34.15 -12.01 -3.29
N ARG A 510 34.79 -11.82 -2.13
CA ARG A 510 35.60 -12.84 -1.48
C ARG A 510 34.77 -14.06 -1.09
N TYR A 511 33.58 -13.86 -0.53
CA TYR A 511 32.67 -14.96 -0.19
C TYR A 511 32.28 -15.79 -1.41
N ILE A 512 31.88 -15.14 -2.51
CA ILE A 512 31.49 -15.85 -3.74
C ILE A 512 32.66 -16.68 -4.30
N ILE A 513 33.85 -16.10 -4.34
CA ILE A 513 35.04 -16.78 -4.88
C ILE A 513 35.43 -17.98 -4.01
N GLU A 514 35.57 -17.77 -2.71
CA GLU A 514 36.11 -18.77 -1.78
C GLU A 514 35.10 -19.85 -1.39
N CYS A 515 33.79 -19.54 -1.38
CA CYS A 515 32.75 -20.44 -0.91
C CYS A 515 31.86 -21.00 -2.04
N GLU A 516 31.52 -20.20 -3.05
CA GLU A 516 30.65 -20.63 -4.15
C GLU A 516 31.41 -21.05 -5.40
N ALA A 517 32.71 -20.72 -5.48
CA ALA A 517 33.58 -20.92 -6.64
C ALA A 517 33.05 -20.26 -7.94
N ASP A 518 32.19 -19.24 -7.82
CA ASP A 518 31.76 -18.42 -8.96
C ASP A 518 32.71 -17.24 -9.16
N PHE A 519 33.83 -17.51 -9.83
CA PHE A 519 34.86 -16.50 -10.11
C PHE A 519 34.32 -15.33 -10.94
N LYS A 520 33.37 -15.58 -11.85
CA LYS A 520 32.81 -14.53 -12.72
C LYS A 520 31.97 -13.55 -11.90
N GLY A 521 31.04 -14.07 -11.09
CA GLY A 521 30.24 -13.26 -10.18
C GLY A 521 31.09 -12.52 -9.14
N GLY A 522 32.15 -13.18 -8.64
CA GLY A 522 33.13 -12.57 -7.74
C GLY A 522 33.84 -11.36 -8.37
N ILE A 523 34.41 -11.52 -9.56
CA ILE A 523 35.12 -10.45 -10.28
C ILE A 523 34.18 -9.28 -10.59
N ASP A 524 32.94 -9.55 -11.01
CA ASP A 524 31.97 -8.50 -11.31
C ASP A 524 31.62 -7.66 -10.07
N ASN A 525 31.45 -8.29 -8.91
CA ASN A 525 31.22 -7.57 -7.64
C ASN A 525 32.46 -6.83 -7.15
N TYR A 526 33.65 -7.39 -7.34
CA TYR A 526 34.91 -6.70 -7.03
C TYR A 526 35.07 -5.43 -7.88
N ARG A 527 34.80 -5.51 -9.20
CA ARG A 527 34.83 -4.37 -10.11
C ARG A 527 33.79 -3.30 -9.76
N LYS A 528 32.60 -3.70 -9.32
CA LYS A 528 31.59 -2.76 -8.80
C LYS A 528 32.14 -2.01 -7.59
N GLY A 529 32.81 -2.70 -6.67
CA GLY A 529 33.45 -2.09 -5.51
C GLY A 529 34.53 -1.07 -5.86
N ILE A 530 35.27 -1.25 -6.96
CA ILE A 530 36.31 -0.28 -7.41
C ILE A 530 35.70 0.97 -8.08
N LYS A 531 34.54 0.83 -8.74
CA LYS A 531 33.90 1.93 -9.48
C LYS A 531 33.07 2.86 -8.59
N LEU A 532 32.69 2.39 -7.40
CA LEU A 532 32.01 3.15 -6.35
C LEU A 532 33.04 3.89 -5.50
#